data_AF-A0A952KVW9-F1
#
_entry.id   AF-A0A952KVW9-F1
#
_cell.length_a   1.000
_cell.length_b   1.000
_cell.length_c   1.000
_cell.angle_alpha   90.00
_cell.angle_beta   90.00
_cell.angle_gamma   90.00
#
_symmetry.space_group_name_H-M   'P 1'
#
loop_
_entity.id
_entity.type
_entity.pdbx_description
1 polymer ?
#
loop_
_entity_poly.entity_id
_entity_poly.type
_entity_poly.pdbx_seq_one_letter_code
_entity_poly.pdbx_strand_id
1 'polypeptide(L)'
;MLCACASLFELTGNEAHEYAREHLAKGEVDDQQWLIRYRCPETRRMWLLDYPHAEYHGGGAPRLRQLDESGNPVDAQDSHDPFA
;
A
#
# COMPACT_ATOMS: atom_id res chain seq x y z
N MET A 1 -2.25 -3.97 -20.26
CA MET A 1 -2.30 -4.71 -18.99
C MET A 1 -3.13 -3.86 -18.03
N LEU A 2 -4.16 -4.45 -17.42
CA LEU A 2 -5.08 -3.72 -16.53
C LEU A 2 -4.55 -3.87 -15.10
N CYS A 3 -3.73 -2.93 -14.65
CA CYS A 3 -3.28 -2.89 -13.25
C CYS A 3 -4.51 -2.67 -12.35
N ALA A 4 -4.81 -3.62 -11.46
CA ALA A 4 -5.87 -3.46 -10.44
C ALA A 4 -5.59 -2.33 -9.44
N CYS A 5 -4.42 -1.70 -9.55
CA CYS A 5 -3.93 -0.56 -8.80
C CYS A 5 -4.91 0.63 -8.77
N ALA A 6 -5.77 0.77 -9.78
CA ALA A 6 -6.79 1.82 -9.81
C ALA A 6 -8.03 1.51 -8.95
N SER A 7 -8.25 0.25 -8.58
CA SER A 7 -9.43 -0.22 -7.83
C SER A 7 -9.08 -0.81 -6.47
N LEU A 8 -7.80 -1.06 -6.20
CA LEU A 8 -7.30 -1.54 -4.92
C LEU A 8 -6.78 -0.36 -4.09
N PHE A 9 -7.20 -0.32 -2.83
CA PHE A 9 -6.83 0.72 -1.86
C PHE A 9 -6.00 0.16 -0.70
N GLU A 10 -6.36 -1.03 -0.22
CA GLU A 10 -5.67 -1.72 0.87
C GLU A 10 -5.66 -3.24 0.62
N LEU A 11 -4.57 -3.89 1.00
CA LEU A 11 -4.42 -5.34 1.07
C LEU A 11 -3.78 -5.70 2.41
N THR A 12 -4.13 -6.85 2.97
CA THR A 12 -3.60 -7.34 4.26
C THR A 12 -3.13 -8.78 4.16
N GLY A 13 -2.21 -9.19 5.02
CA GLY A 13 -1.74 -10.57 5.09
C GLY A 13 -0.89 -10.96 3.88
N ASN A 14 -1.01 -12.22 3.45
CA ASN A 14 -0.15 -12.75 2.38
C ASN A 14 -0.35 -12.02 1.05
N GLU A 15 -1.60 -11.68 0.72
CA GLU A 15 -1.97 -10.99 -0.53
C GLU A 15 -1.26 -9.64 -0.66
N ALA A 16 -1.09 -8.90 0.45
CA ALA A 16 -0.34 -7.65 0.47
C ALA A 16 1.12 -7.84 0.02
N HIS A 17 1.76 -8.91 0.49
CA HIS A 17 3.16 -9.18 0.21
C HIS A 17 3.36 -9.75 -1.21
N GLU A 18 2.48 -10.64 -1.64
CA GLU A 18 2.47 -11.19 -2.99
C GLU A 18 2.24 -10.08 -4.02
N TYR A 19 1.21 -9.25 -3.81
CA TYR A 19 0.89 -8.16 -4.72
C TYR A 19 2.03 -7.15 -4.83
N ALA A 20 2.63 -6.76 -3.69
CA ALA A 20 3.76 -5.85 -3.69
C ALA A 20 4.98 -6.41 -4.43
N ARG A 21 5.19 -7.72 -4.37
CA ARG A 21 6.32 -8.39 -5.04
C ARG A 21 6.10 -8.57 -6.54
N GLU A 22 4.89 -8.92 -6.96
CA GLU A 22 4.59 -9.25 -8.35
C GLU A 22 4.23 -8.04 -9.21
N HIS A 23 3.57 -7.03 -8.61
CA HIS A 23 3.01 -5.91 -9.36
C HIS A 23 3.66 -4.56 -9.07
N LEU A 24 4.40 -4.43 -7.96
CA LEU A 24 4.97 -3.15 -7.55
C LEU A 24 6.50 -3.15 -7.62
N ALA A 25 7.06 -2.00 -7.98
CA ALA A 25 8.48 -1.76 -7.88
C ALA A 25 8.81 -1.29 -6.47
N LYS A 26 9.67 -2.03 -5.77
CA LYS A 26 10.20 -1.62 -4.46
C LYS A 26 11.02 -0.33 -4.61
N GLY A 27 10.67 0.68 -3.84
CA GLY A 27 11.39 1.95 -3.77
C GLY A 27 12.18 2.04 -2.47
N GLU A 28 11.79 2.99 -1.63
CA GLU A 28 12.46 3.30 -0.37
C GLU A 28 12.05 2.34 0.76
N VAL A 29 12.98 2.05 1.66
CA VAL A 29 12.75 1.25 2.86
C VAL A 29 13.16 2.09 4.06
N ASP A 30 12.26 2.23 5.03
CA ASP A 30 12.50 2.81 6.34
C ASP A 30 12.58 1.67 7.36
N ASP A 31 13.80 1.32 7.78
CA ASP A 31 14.04 0.26 8.76
C ASP A 31 13.66 0.66 10.18
N GLN A 32 13.61 1.96 10.49
CA GLN A 32 13.26 2.47 11.81
C GLN A 32 11.76 2.29 12.06
N GLN A 33 10.96 2.60 11.04
CA GLN A 33 9.49 2.53 11.11
C GLN A 33 8.93 1.24 10.50
N TRP A 34 9.77 0.35 9.97
CA TRP A 34 9.35 -0.87 9.28
C TRP A 34 8.38 -0.59 8.12
N LEU A 35 8.67 0.47 7.37
CA LEU A 35 7.87 0.92 6.24
C LEU A 35 8.60 0.67 4.94
N ILE A 36 7.91 0.13 3.94
CA ILE A 36 8.45 -0.02 2.60
C ILE A 36 7.55 0.71 1.63
N ARG A 37 8.13 1.69 0.92
CA ARG A 37 7.46 2.42 -0.15
C ARG A 37 7.63 1.67 -1.46
N TYR A 38 6.51 1.40 -2.10
CA TYR A 38 6.41 0.77 -3.40
C TYR A 38 5.81 1.75 -4.40
N ARG A 39 6.16 1.59 -5.67
CA ARG A 39 5.59 2.35 -6.77
C ARG A 39 5.11 1.41 -7.86
N CYS A 40 3.87 1.58 -8.27
CA CYS A 40 3.36 0.88 -9.44
C CYS A 40 3.97 1.49 -10.72
N PRO A 41 4.67 0.72 -11.57
CA PRO A 41 5.23 1.25 -12.81
C PRO A 41 4.15 1.59 -13.85
N GLU A 42 3.00 0.92 -13.83
CA GLU A 42 1.93 1.15 -14.80
C GLU A 42 1.08 2.39 -14.48
N THR A 43 0.66 2.55 -13.22
CA THR A 43 -0.24 3.63 -12.80
C THR A 43 0.48 4.79 -12.11
N ARG A 44 1.78 4.64 -11.83
CA ARG A 44 2.62 5.57 -11.04
C ARG A 44 2.13 5.80 -9.60
N ARG A 45 1.10 5.08 -9.13
CA ARG A 45 0.57 5.15 -7.77
C ARG A 45 1.59 4.64 -6.74
N MET A 46 1.59 5.29 -5.59
CA MET A 46 2.44 4.94 -4.47
C MET A 46 1.71 3.99 -3.53
N TRP A 47 2.47 3.12 -2.89
CA TRP A 47 1.97 2.11 -1.98
C TRP A 47 2.92 2.00 -0.79
N LEU A 48 2.39 1.72 0.38
CA LEU A 48 3.12 1.61 1.62
C LEU A 48 2.84 0.25 2.24
N LEU A 49 3.88 -0.55 2.43
CA LEU A 49 3.81 -1.78 3.20
C LEU A 49 4.28 -1.49 4.61
N ASP A 50 3.40 -1.69 5.59
CA ASP A 50 3.68 -1.55 7.01
C ASP A 50 3.38 -2.84 7.78
N TYR A 51 4.06 -3.00 8.92
CA TYR A 51 3.93 -4.14 9.82
C TYR A 51 3.46 -3.66 11.21
N PRO A 52 2.14 -3.43 11.39
CA PRO A 52 1.61 -2.79 12.61
C PRO A 52 1.79 -3.65 13.88
N HIS A 53 2.09 -4.93 13.74
CA HIS A 53 2.34 -5.86 14.84
C HIS A 53 3.71 -6.55 14.71
N ALA A 54 4.73 -5.82 14.27
CA ALA A 54 6.10 -6.35 14.12
C ALA A 54 6.67 -6.95 15.43
N GLU A 55 6.14 -6.56 16.58
CA GLU A 55 6.48 -7.06 17.91
C GLU A 55 6.00 -8.50 18.21
N TYR A 56 5.05 -9.04 17.44
CA TYR A 56 4.65 -10.44 17.59
C TYR A 56 5.72 -11.36 16.99
N HIS A 57 6.03 -12.47 17.67
CA HIS A 57 6.90 -13.53 17.14
C HIS A 57 6.31 -14.08 15.82
N GLY A 58 6.81 -13.58 14.68
CA GLY A 58 6.23 -13.83 13.35
C GLY A 58 5.95 -12.58 12.52
N GLY A 59 6.12 -11.38 13.07
CA GLY A 59 6.15 -10.12 12.31
C GLY A 59 4.79 -9.49 11.98
N GLY A 60 3.69 -9.96 12.59
CA GLY A 60 2.34 -9.44 12.31
C GLY A 60 1.88 -9.66 10.86
N ALA A 61 0.59 -9.47 10.59
CA ALA A 61 0.12 -9.49 9.20
C ALA A 61 0.61 -8.22 8.49
N PRO A 62 1.36 -8.33 7.36
CA PRO A 62 1.71 -7.15 6.59
C PRO A 62 0.46 -6.46 6.08
N ARG A 63 0.50 -5.13 6.00
CA ARG A 63 -0.58 -4.33 5.43
C ARG A 63 -0.01 -3.43 4.36
N LEU A 64 -0.58 -3.50 3.16
CA LEU A 64 -0.21 -2.70 2.01
C LEU A 64 -1.31 -1.68 1.74
N ARG A 65 -1.01 -0.39 1.88
CA ARG A 65 -1.95 0.72 1.67
C ARG A 65 -1.53 1.58 0.50
N GLN A 66 -2.46 1.94 -0.37
CA GLN A 66 -2.20 2.88 -1.43
C GLN A 66 -2.03 4.28 -0.85
N LEU A 67 -1.06 5.05 -1.34
CA LEU A 67 -0.84 6.44 -0.94
C LEU A 67 -1.26 7.41 -2.05
N ASP A 68 -1.78 8.56 -1.64
CA ASP A 68 -2.04 9.71 -2.52
C ASP A 68 -0.73 10.47 -2.84
N GLU A 69 -0.83 11.56 -3.62
CA GLU A 69 0.32 12.41 -3.93
C GLU A 69 0.90 13.11 -2.70
N SER A 70 0.11 13.24 -1.63
CA SER A 70 0.50 13.83 -0.34
C SER A 70 1.18 12.83 0.60
N GLY A 71 1.18 11.53 0.27
CA GLY A 71 1.73 10.46 1.10
C GLY A 71 0.78 9.93 2.18
N ASN A 72 -0.51 10.25 2.10
CA ASN A 72 -1.57 9.76 2.97
C ASN A 72 -2.23 8.51 2.36
N PRO A 73 -2.69 7.55 3.18
CA PRO A 73 -3.42 6.40 2.68
C PRO A 73 -4.71 6.85 1.96
N VAL A 74 -4.89 6.38 0.73
CA VAL A 74 -6.13 6.59 -0.04
C VAL A 74 -7.18 5.68 0.56
N ASP A 75 -7.95 6.20 1.49
CA ASP A 75 -9.12 5.50 2.01
C ASP A 75 -10.21 5.52 0.94
N ALA A 76 -11.03 4.47 0.87
CA ALA A 76 -12.11 4.36 -0.11
C ALA A 76 -13.24 5.39 0.11
N GLN A 77 -13.11 6.28 1.09
CA GLN A 77 -14.14 7.22 1.56
C GLN A 77 -14.09 8.61 0.91
N ASP A 78 -13.23 8.86 -0.08
CA ASP A 78 -13.30 10.12 -0.85
C ASP A 78 -14.27 9.99 -2.04
N SER A 79 -15.54 9.76 -1.73
CA SER A 79 -16.64 10.31 -2.52
C SER A 79 -17.17 11.49 -1.73
N HIS A 80 -16.37 12.56 -1.65
CA HIS A 80 -16.90 13.86 -1.29
C HIS A 80 -17.73 14.32 -2.49
N ASP A 81 -19.02 13.97 -2.53
CA ASP A 81 -20.00 14.65 -3.37
C ASP A 81 -20.12 16.09 -2.85
N PRO A 82 -19.60 17.12 -3.56
CA PRO A 82 -19.67 18.49 -3.09
C PRO A 82 -21.07 19.11 -3.31
N PHE A 83 -22.08 18.30 -3.65
CA PHE A 83 -23.41 18.74 -4.08
C PHE A 83 -24.58 17.99 -3.39
N ALA A 84 -24.42 17.58 -2.12
CA ALA A 84 -25.54 17.06 -1.31
C ALA A 84 -26.31 18.19 -0.58
#